data_AF-A0AAU3UZL5-F1
#
_entry.id   AF-A0AAU3UZL5-F1
#
_cell.length_a   1.000
_cell.length_b   1.000
_cell.length_c   1.000
_cell.angle_alpha   90.00
_cell.angle_beta   90.00
_cell.angle_gamma   90.00
#
_symmetry.space_group_name_H-M   'P 1'
#
loop_
_entity.id
_entity.type
_entity.pdbx_description
1 polymer ?
#
loop_
_entity_poly.entity_id
_entity_poly.type
_entity_poly.pdbx_seq_one_letter_code
_entity_poly.pdbx_strand_id
1 'polypeptide(L)'
;MDDERSLIALMRSMGLSDAAVVRLSTLWGKSAARNGGKTHLLLGHLLDTAAVAGVMWDRYLAESLRRRLDEIARGQGRSWFMWVCGIHDCGKACPAFQALDGAEAAPVVAAGLTWRRLPKAKKWRHDVAGGAILAPWLRQVWGVEAAGWVWPLVAGHHGKFPRPGA
;
A
#
# COMPACT_ATOMS: atom_id res chain seq x y z
N MET A 1 -16.60 11.99 14.13
CA MET A 1 -17.11 10.86 13.30
C MET A 1 -17.26 11.40 11.88
N ASP A 2 -16.18 11.94 11.30
CA ASP A 2 -16.23 12.85 10.14
C ASP A 2 -15.28 12.49 8.98
N ASP A 3 -14.44 11.47 9.12
CA ASP A 3 -13.28 11.31 8.22
C ASP A 3 -13.52 10.37 7.01
N GLU A 4 -14.45 9.41 7.11
CA GLU A 4 -14.74 8.49 5.99
C GLU A 4 -15.41 9.17 4.79
N ARG A 5 -16.08 10.32 5.02
CA ARG A 5 -16.64 11.16 3.94
C ARG A 5 -15.56 11.72 3.03
N SER A 6 -14.33 11.89 3.53
CA SER A 6 -13.20 12.43 2.76
C SER A 6 -12.67 11.42 1.74
N LEU A 7 -12.45 10.16 2.13
CA LEU A 7 -11.87 9.15 1.23
C LEU A 7 -12.81 8.70 0.12
N ILE A 8 -14.11 8.53 0.43
CA ILE A 8 -15.11 8.18 -0.58
C ILE A 8 -15.26 9.32 -1.60
N ALA A 9 -15.32 10.57 -1.14
CA ALA A 9 -15.38 11.73 -2.02
C ALA A 9 -14.12 11.86 -2.88
N LEU A 10 -12.94 11.61 -2.31
CA LEU A 10 -11.67 11.61 -3.04
C LEU A 10 -11.64 10.53 -4.14
N MET A 11 -12.02 9.29 -3.81
CA MET A 11 -12.04 8.21 -4.81
C MET A 11 -13.02 8.53 -5.96
N ARG A 12 -14.17 9.12 -5.64
CA ARG A 12 -15.14 9.57 -6.65
C ARG A 12 -14.62 10.72 -7.51
N SER A 13 -13.92 11.70 -6.92
CA SER A 13 -13.34 12.81 -7.68
C SER A 13 -12.20 12.35 -8.60
N MET A 14 -11.53 11.25 -8.25
CA MET A 14 -10.56 10.54 -9.10
C MET A 14 -11.22 9.69 -10.20
N GLY A 15 -12.56 9.66 -10.30
CA GLY A 15 -13.29 8.95 -11.34
C GLY A 15 -13.37 7.43 -11.15
N LEU A 16 -13.16 6.92 -9.93
CA LEU A 16 -13.33 5.50 -9.65
C LEU A 16 -14.81 5.11 -9.74
N SER A 17 -15.09 3.93 -10.28
CA SER A 17 -16.45 3.38 -10.31
C SER A 17 -16.96 3.12 -8.90
N ASP A 18 -18.28 3.17 -8.68
CA ASP A 18 -18.87 2.88 -7.38
C ASP A 18 -18.47 1.49 -6.85
N ALA A 19 -18.35 0.49 -7.75
CA ALA A 19 -17.85 -0.82 -7.38
C ALA A 19 -16.41 -0.78 -6.84
N ALA A 20 -15.52 0.02 -7.44
CA ALA A 20 -14.15 0.18 -6.96
C ALA A 20 -14.11 0.93 -5.61
N VAL A 21 -14.93 1.98 -5.46
CA VAL A 21 -15.07 2.73 -4.20
C VAL A 21 -15.49 1.79 -3.07
N VAL A 22 -16.56 1.02 -3.26
CA VAL A 22 -17.05 0.06 -2.26
C VAL A 22 -15.95 -0.94 -1.87
N ARG A 23 -15.27 -1.52 -2.86
CA ARG A 23 -14.21 -2.51 -2.62
C ARG A 23 -13.04 -1.92 -1.84
N LEU A 24 -12.52 -0.77 -2.26
CA LEU A 24 -11.38 -0.12 -1.60
C LEU A 24 -11.73 0.35 -0.18
N SER A 25 -12.98 0.75 0.07
CA SER A 25 -13.48 1.13 1.39
C SER A 25 -13.65 -0.03 2.36
N THR A 26 -13.48 -1.29 1.93
CA THR A 26 -13.59 -2.47 2.83
C THR A 26 -12.27 -3.14 3.14
N LEU A 27 -11.23 -2.91 2.33
CA LEU A 27 -9.94 -3.54 2.55
C LEU A 27 -9.33 -3.07 3.87
N TRP A 28 -8.94 -4.00 4.74
CA TRP A 28 -8.38 -3.69 6.05
C TRP A 28 -6.84 -3.76 6.05
N GLY A 29 -6.21 -2.87 6.82
CA GLY A 29 -4.75 -2.79 6.98
C GLY A 29 -4.26 -3.14 8.38
N LYS A 30 -5.07 -2.86 9.42
CA LYS A 30 -4.89 -3.31 10.80
C LYS A 30 -6.23 -3.74 11.38
N SER A 31 -6.27 -4.91 12.02
CA SER A 31 -7.49 -5.41 12.62
C SER A 31 -7.83 -4.70 13.92
N ALA A 32 -9.11 -4.65 14.28
CA ALA A 32 -9.61 -4.09 15.53
C ALA A 32 -8.92 -4.72 16.75
N ALA A 33 -8.72 -6.04 16.74
CA ALA A 33 -8.02 -6.77 17.80
C ALA A 33 -6.58 -6.28 18.03
N ARG A 34 -5.95 -5.69 17.01
CA ARG A 34 -4.57 -5.15 17.07
C ARG A 34 -4.52 -3.62 17.05
N ASN A 35 -5.67 -2.95 17.08
CA ASN A 35 -5.77 -1.51 16.92
C ASN A 35 -6.84 -0.90 17.85
N GLY A 36 -6.79 -1.28 19.14
CA GLY A 36 -7.63 -0.67 20.17
C GLY A 36 -9.13 -0.83 19.95
N GLY A 37 -9.56 -1.94 19.31
CA GLY A 37 -10.96 -2.24 19.04
C GLY A 37 -11.53 -1.58 17.77
N LYS A 38 -10.71 -0.93 16.94
CA LYS A 38 -11.16 -0.32 15.67
C LYS A 38 -10.37 -0.84 14.48
N THR A 39 -11.07 -1.33 13.46
CA THR A 39 -10.48 -1.62 12.16
C THR A 39 -9.87 -0.35 11.58
N HIS A 40 -8.68 -0.48 11.00
CA HIS A 40 -8.09 0.59 10.22
C HIS A 40 -7.99 0.15 8.77
N LEU A 41 -8.66 0.88 7.89
CA LEU A 41 -8.71 0.59 6.45
C LEU A 41 -7.32 0.65 5.85
N LEU A 42 -7.06 -0.24 4.90
CA LEU A 42 -5.78 -0.33 4.20
C LEU A 42 -5.45 1.01 3.52
N LEU A 43 -6.40 1.58 2.77
CA LEU A 43 -6.17 2.85 2.10
C LEU A 43 -5.83 3.98 3.09
N GLY A 44 -6.51 4.01 4.24
CA GLY A 44 -6.18 4.93 5.33
C GLY A 44 -4.74 4.75 5.81
N HIS A 45 -4.31 3.52 6.09
CA HIS A 45 -2.93 3.21 6.52
C HIS A 45 -1.87 3.63 5.49
N LEU A 46 -2.13 3.41 4.19
CA LEU A 46 -1.22 3.81 3.12
C LEU A 46 -1.10 5.34 3.05
N LEU A 47 -2.22 6.05 3.16
CA LEU A 47 -2.25 7.52 3.14
C LEU A 47 -1.65 8.14 4.40
N ASP A 48 -1.89 7.55 5.58
CA ASP A 48 -1.26 7.95 6.84
C ASP A 48 0.26 7.81 6.74
N THR A 49 0.75 6.70 6.18
CA THR A 49 2.19 6.49 5.95
C THR A 49 2.75 7.52 4.98
N ALA A 50 2.04 7.82 3.89
CA ALA A 50 2.45 8.87 2.95
C ALA A 50 2.46 10.26 3.61
N ALA A 51 1.49 10.58 4.45
CA ALA A 51 1.43 11.84 5.20
C ALA A 51 2.59 11.96 6.19
N VAL A 52 2.91 10.89 6.93
CA VAL A 52 4.09 10.84 7.81
C VAL A 52 5.37 11.02 6.99
N ALA A 53 5.50 10.39 5.83
CA ALA A 53 6.64 10.60 4.93
C ALA A 53 6.75 12.06 4.46
N GLY A 54 5.63 12.76 4.24
CA GLY A 54 5.62 14.19 3.97
C GLY A 54 6.19 15.02 5.13
N VAL A 55 5.77 14.71 6.37
CA VAL A 55 6.33 15.36 7.57
C VAL A 55 7.82 15.06 7.73
N MET A 56 8.24 13.82 7.47
CA MET A 56 9.66 13.42 7.47
C MET A 56 10.46 14.22 6.44
N TRP A 57 9.95 14.36 5.22
CA TRP A 57 10.57 15.16 4.18
C TRP A 57 10.76 16.61 4.64
N ASP A 58 9.71 17.23 5.17
CA ASP A 58 9.72 18.66 5.49
C ASP A 58 10.58 18.99 6.72
N ARG A 59 10.63 18.08 7.71
CA ARG A 59 11.20 18.39 9.04
C ARG A 59 12.45 17.61 9.40
N TYR A 60 12.72 16.48 8.75
CA TYR A 60 13.76 15.54 9.21
C TYR A 60 14.78 15.16 8.14
N LEU A 61 14.43 15.18 6.84
CA LEU A 61 15.38 14.83 5.79
C LEU A 61 16.41 15.95 5.56
N ALA A 62 17.69 15.56 5.56
CA ALA A 62 18.78 16.44 5.18
C ALA A 62 18.56 17.02 3.77
N GLU A 63 18.94 18.27 3.57
CA GLU A 63 18.75 18.96 2.29
C GLU A 63 19.45 18.25 1.12
N SER A 64 20.64 17.68 1.36
CA SER A 64 21.36 16.88 0.36
C SER A 64 20.58 15.67 -0.11
N LEU A 65 19.87 14.98 0.79
CA LEU A 65 19.03 13.84 0.44
C LEU A 65 17.79 14.29 -0.35
N ARG A 66 17.16 15.41 0.06
CA ARG A 66 16.03 15.98 -0.67
C ARG A 66 16.41 16.33 -2.12
N ARG A 67 17.55 17.00 -2.32
CA ARG A 67 18.07 17.30 -3.68
C ARG A 67 18.30 16.05 -4.52
N ARG A 68 18.92 15.01 -3.96
CA ARG A 68 19.13 13.73 -4.66
C ARG A 68 17.81 13.06 -5.04
N LEU A 69 16.82 13.08 -4.15
CA LEU A 69 15.50 12.52 -4.43
C LEU A 69 14.74 13.33 -5.48
N ASP A 70 14.88 14.67 -5.48
CA ASP A 70 14.35 15.53 -6.53
C ASP A 70 15.00 15.23 -7.89
N GLU A 71 16.32 15.03 -7.96
CA GLU A 71 17.01 14.64 -9.20
C GLU A 71 16.46 13.33 -9.77
N ILE A 72 16.31 12.30 -8.93
CA ILE A 72 15.75 11.00 -9.31
C ILE A 72 14.30 11.14 -9.79
N ALA A 73 13.51 11.98 -9.12
CA ALA A 73 12.09 12.17 -9.39
C ALA A 73 11.78 13.33 -10.34
N ARG A 74 12.78 13.88 -11.06
CA ARG A 74 12.62 14.99 -12.01
C ARG A 74 11.91 16.21 -11.39
N GLY A 75 12.35 16.62 -10.21
CA GLY A 75 11.79 17.73 -9.43
C GLY A 75 10.57 17.39 -8.57
N GLN A 76 10.16 16.13 -8.51
CA GLN A 76 9.00 15.67 -7.73
C GLN A 76 9.40 14.81 -6.52
N GLY A 77 10.56 15.06 -5.91
CA GLY A 77 11.16 14.20 -4.90
C GLY A 77 10.29 14.02 -3.67
N ARG A 78 9.61 15.09 -3.21
CA ARG A 78 8.66 14.99 -2.08
C ARG A 78 7.51 14.05 -2.39
N SER A 79 6.82 14.25 -3.50
CA SER A 79 5.70 13.41 -3.93
C SER A 79 6.14 11.97 -4.17
N TRP A 80 7.31 11.77 -4.77
CA TRP A 80 7.88 10.45 -5.00
C TRP A 80 8.22 9.74 -3.68
N PHE A 81 8.83 10.45 -2.72
CA PHE A 81 9.16 9.92 -1.40
C PHE A 81 7.90 9.52 -0.62
N MET A 82 6.89 10.40 -0.62
CA MET A 82 5.58 10.09 -0.03
C MET A 82 4.93 8.87 -0.67
N TRP A 83 4.95 8.79 -2.01
CA TRP A 83 4.36 7.68 -2.74
C TRP A 83 5.07 6.35 -2.47
N VAL A 84 6.40 6.30 -2.51
CA VAL A 84 7.16 5.05 -2.29
C VAL A 84 6.98 4.54 -0.85
N CYS A 85 6.88 5.42 0.14
CA CYS A 85 6.53 5.04 1.51
C CYS A 85 5.06 4.59 1.60
N GLY A 86 4.15 5.32 0.95
CA GLY A 86 2.71 5.06 0.99
C GLY A 86 2.33 3.69 0.44
N ILE A 87 3.00 3.21 -0.60
CA ILE A 87 2.67 1.92 -1.24
C ILE A 87 3.22 0.68 -0.53
N HIS A 88 3.99 0.83 0.56
CA HIS A 88 4.74 -0.28 1.18
C HIS A 88 3.84 -1.48 1.52
N ASP A 89 2.60 -1.22 1.93
CA ASP A 89 1.65 -2.21 2.40
C ASP A 89 0.59 -2.60 1.36
N CYS A 90 0.74 -2.20 0.09
CA CYS A 90 -0.23 -2.51 -0.97
C CYS A 90 -0.52 -4.02 -1.12
N GLY A 91 0.46 -4.87 -0.78
CA GLY A 91 0.29 -6.32 -0.79
C GLY A 91 -0.69 -6.86 0.25
N LYS A 92 -1.12 -6.04 1.23
CA LYS A 92 -2.23 -6.39 2.11
C LYS A 92 -3.57 -6.48 1.37
N ALA A 93 -3.70 -5.90 0.18
CA ALA A 93 -4.87 -6.06 -0.68
C ALA A 93 -4.99 -7.47 -1.31
N CYS A 94 -4.10 -8.41 -0.97
CA CYS A 94 -4.21 -9.78 -1.44
C CYS A 94 -5.20 -10.61 -0.58
N PRO A 95 -5.88 -11.61 -1.18
CA PRO A 95 -6.79 -12.50 -0.43
C PRO A 95 -6.16 -13.17 0.78
N ALA A 96 -4.88 -13.55 0.69
CA ALA A 96 -4.18 -14.23 1.77
C ALA A 96 -4.03 -13.36 3.03
N PHE A 97 -3.94 -12.03 2.88
CA PHE A 97 -3.94 -11.10 4.01
C PHE A 97 -5.37 -10.77 4.44
N GLN A 98 -6.27 -10.43 3.50
CA GLN A 98 -7.63 -10.02 3.84
C GLN A 98 -8.43 -11.12 4.54
N ALA A 99 -8.09 -12.39 4.33
CA ALA A 99 -8.72 -13.53 4.99
C ALA A 99 -8.14 -13.90 6.38
N LEU A 100 -7.11 -13.19 6.87
CA LEU A 100 -6.43 -13.56 8.13
C LEU A 100 -7.32 -13.43 9.36
N ASP A 101 -8.25 -12.48 9.34
CA ASP A 101 -9.19 -12.22 10.42
C ASP A 101 -10.61 -12.37 9.87
N GLY A 102 -11.40 -13.26 10.46
CA GLY A 102 -12.75 -13.56 9.98
C GLY A 102 -13.72 -12.39 10.12
N ALA A 103 -13.58 -11.57 11.16
CA ALA A 103 -14.44 -10.41 11.36
C ALA A 103 -14.10 -9.32 10.33
N GLU A 104 -12.81 -9.10 10.06
CA GLU A 104 -12.36 -8.13 9.05
C GLU A 104 -12.62 -8.60 7.60
N ALA A 105 -12.63 -9.92 7.37
CA ALA A 105 -12.89 -10.50 6.06
C ALA A 105 -14.37 -10.38 5.62
N ALA A 106 -15.31 -10.38 6.57
CA ALA A 106 -16.74 -10.39 6.27
C ALA A 106 -17.19 -9.19 5.39
N PRO A 107 -16.83 -7.93 5.72
CA PRO A 107 -17.12 -6.77 4.87
C PRO A 107 -16.50 -6.86 3.48
N VAL A 108 -15.27 -7.37 3.38
CA VAL A 108 -14.54 -7.52 2.11
C VAL A 108 -15.27 -8.50 1.17
N VAL A 109 -15.73 -9.63 1.71
CA VAL A 109 -16.51 -10.62 0.97
C VAL A 109 -17.88 -10.04 0.56
N ALA A 110 -18.53 -9.28 1.45
CA ALA A 110 -19.80 -8.62 1.14
C ALA A 110 -19.67 -7.56 0.02
N ALA A 111 -18.50 -6.93 -0.12
CA ALA A 111 -18.16 -6.05 -1.24
C ALA A 111 -17.87 -6.78 -2.58
N GLY A 112 -18.02 -8.11 -2.60
CA GLY A 112 -17.82 -8.96 -3.77
C GLY A 112 -16.36 -9.34 -4.04
N LEU A 113 -15.42 -9.01 -3.13
CA LEU A 113 -14.04 -9.50 -3.18
C LEU A 113 -13.98 -10.86 -2.50
N THR A 114 -14.12 -11.92 -3.29
CA THR A 114 -14.10 -13.30 -2.78
C THR A 114 -12.81 -14.01 -3.14
N TRP A 115 -12.56 -15.14 -2.49
CA TRP A 115 -11.43 -16.00 -2.78
C TRP A 115 -11.83 -17.46 -2.66
N ARG A 116 -11.18 -18.29 -3.49
CA ARG A 116 -11.30 -19.75 -3.37
C ARG A 116 -10.54 -20.22 -2.12
N ARG A 117 -10.52 -21.54 -1.91
CA ARG A 117 -9.76 -22.15 -0.82
C ARG A 117 -8.32 -21.65 -0.82
N LEU A 118 -7.97 -20.87 0.18
CA LEU A 118 -6.60 -20.39 0.38
C LEU A 118 -5.74 -21.52 0.93
N PRO A 119 -4.45 -21.60 0.56
CA PRO A 119 -3.54 -22.57 1.15
C PRO A 119 -3.48 -22.38 2.67
N LYS A 120 -3.81 -23.43 3.42
CA LYS A 120 -3.64 -23.42 4.87
C LYS A 120 -2.13 -23.38 5.16
N ALA A 121 -1.67 -22.33 5.85
CA ALA A 121 -0.43 -22.32 6.62
C ALA A 121 0.93 -22.23 5.89
N LYS A 122 1.08 -21.39 4.87
CA LYS A 122 2.35 -20.63 4.74
C LYS A 122 2.10 -19.22 5.24
N LYS A 123 3.02 -18.67 6.03
CA LYS A 123 3.00 -17.27 6.49
C LYS A 123 3.13 -16.39 5.25
N TRP A 124 2.00 -16.07 4.62
CA TRP A 124 1.95 -15.23 3.45
C TRP A 124 2.44 -13.84 3.84
N ARG A 125 3.49 -13.42 3.16
CA ARG A 125 4.23 -12.20 3.42
C ARG A 125 3.67 -11.10 2.53
N HIS A 126 2.95 -10.14 3.12
CA HIS A 126 2.28 -9.08 2.37
C HIS A 126 3.28 -8.14 1.70
N ASP A 127 4.46 -7.95 2.27
CA ASP A 127 5.58 -7.28 1.63
C ASP A 127 5.97 -7.96 0.31
N VAL A 128 6.20 -9.28 0.32
CA VAL A 128 6.52 -10.04 -0.89
C VAL A 128 5.36 -9.99 -1.90
N ALA A 129 4.12 -10.11 -1.43
CA ALA A 129 2.93 -9.98 -2.28
C ALA A 129 2.85 -8.59 -2.95
N GLY A 130 3.15 -7.52 -2.20
CA GLY A 130 3.14 -6.15 -2.71
C GLY A 130 4.19 -5.95 -3.80
N GLY A 131 5.42 -6.45 -3.57
CA GLY A 131 6.45 -6.47 -4.60
C GLY A 131 6.04 -7.22 -5.86
N ALA A 132 5.43 -8.40 -5.71
CA ALA A 132 4.96 -9.22 -6.83
C ALA A 132 3.82 -8.56 -7.63
N ILE A 133 2.92 -7.83 -6.96
CA ILE A 133 1.84 -7.06 -7.60
C ILE A 133 2.40 -5.86 -8.36
N LEU A 134 3.32 -5.11 -7.74
CA LEU A 134 3.87 -3.88 -8.31
C LEU A 134 4.86 -4.13 -9.44
N ALA A 135 5.73 -5.13 -9.32
CA ALA A 135 6.81 -5.36 -10.28
C ALA A 135 6.37 -5.40 -11.76
N PRO A 136 5.34 -6.18 -12.19
CA PRO A 136 4.93 -6.19 -13.59
C PRO A 136 4.35 -4.84 -14.04
N TRP A 137 3.57 -4.17 -13.20
CA TRP A 137 3.00 -2.87 -13.50
C TRP A 137 4.09 -1.80 -13.66
N LEU A 138 5.04 -1.73 -12.71
CA LEU A 138 6.17 -0.81 -12.75
C LEU A 138 7.06 -1.05 -13.98
N ARG A 139 7.31 -2.31 -14.35
CA ARG A 139 8.06 -2.64 -15.57
C ARG A 139 7.36 -2.11 -16.82
N GLN A 140 6.04 -2.18 -16.86
CA GLN A 140 5.25 -1.67 -17.97
C GLN A 140 5.29 -0.14 -18.05
N VAL A 141 5.15 0.57 -16.93
CA VAL A 141 5.05 2.03 -16.94
C VAL A 141 6.40 2.75 -16.91
N TRP A 142 7.42 2.16 -16.27
CA TRP A 142 8.72 2.81 -16.00
C TRP A 142 9.92 2.05 -16.59
N GLY A 143 9.71 0.89 -17.20
CA GLY A 143 10.77 0.04 -17.72
C GLY A 143 11.42 -0.84 -16.65
N VAL A 144 12.22 -1.81 -17.10
CA VAL A 144 12.79 -2.88 -16.24
C VAL A 144 13.74 -2.34 -15.19
N GLU A 145 14.61 -1.40 -15.57
CA GLU A 145 15.63 -0.85 -14.68
C GLU A 145 15.01 -0.06 -13.52
N ALA A 146 14.16 0.93 -13.81
CA ALA A 146 13.49 1.74 -12.78
C ALA A 146 12.61 0.89 -11.87
N ALA A 147 11.87 -0.08 -12.43
CA ALA A 147 11.09 -1.02 -11.64
C ALA A 147 11.99 -1.80 -10.66
N GLY A 148 13.17 -2.23 -11.12
CA GLY A 148 14.16 -2.97 -10.34
C GLY A 148 14.65 -2.25 -9.08
N TRP A 149 14.55 -0.93 -9.02
CA TRP A 149 14.88 -0.15 -7.83
C TRP A 149 13.74 -0.02 -6.82
N VAL A 150 12.49 -0.09 -7.28
CA VAL A 150 11.32 0.31 -6.48
C VAL A 150 10.62 -0.88 -5.85
N TRP A 151 10.31 -1.93 -6.62
CA TRP A 151 9.59 -3.09 -6.08
C TRP A 151 10.34 -3.79 -4.92
N PRO A 152 11.70 -3.84 -4.87
CA PRO A 152 12.40 -4.44 -3.73
C PRO A 152 12.22 -3.66 -2.44
N LEU A 153 12.01 -2.34 -2.51
CA LEU A 153 11.74 -1.51 -1.34
C LEU A 153 10.44 -1.94 -0.65
N VAL A 154 9.41 -2.20 -1.46
CA VAL A 154 8.13 -2.73 -0.99
C VAL A 154 8.30 -4.15 -0.48
N ALA A 155 8.98 -5.03 -1.21
CA ALA A 155 9.19 -6.42 -0.81
C ALA A 155 10.07 -6.59 0.44
N GLY A 156 10.90 -5.59 0.74
CA GLY A 156 11.89 -5.62 1.82
C GLY A 156 11.51 -4.83 3.07
N HIS A 157 10.34 -4.19 3.12
CA HIS A 157 10.04 -3.21 4.17
C HIS A 157 9.98 -3.77 5.60
N HIS A 158 9.88 -5.10 5.78
CA HIS A 158 10.06 -5.78 7.08
C HIS A 158 11.51 -6.17 7.38
N GLY A 159 12.49 -5.51 6.75
CA GLY A 159 13.92 -5.69 7.01
C GLY A 159 14.60 -6.84 6.25
N LYS A 160 13.93 -7.48 5.29
CA LYS A 160 14.52 -8.54 4.46
C LYS A 160 14.19 -8.35 2.99
N PHE A 161 15.15 -7.79 2.26
CA PHE A 161 15.03 -7.51 0.83
C PHE A 161 15.16 -8.77 -0.03
N PRO A 162 14.45 -8.83 -1.17
CA PRO A 162 14.64 -9.86 -2.17
C PRO A 162 16.04 -9.74 -2.80
N ARG A 163 16.61 -10.87 -3.22
CA ARG A 163 17.90 -10.88 -3.92
C ARG A 163 17.71 -10.45 -5.37
N PRO A 164 18.66 -9.72 -5.98
CA PRO A 164 18.65 -9.47 -7.42
C PRO A 164 18.57 -10.79 -8.19
N GLY A 165 17.66 -10.89 -9.17
CA GLY A 165 17.50 -12.06 -10.04
C GLY A 165 16.54 -13.16 -9.55
N ALA A 166 15.80 -12.93 -8.46
CA ALA A 166 14.70 -13.79 -8.01
C ALA A 166 13.37 -13.47 -8.70
#